data_AF-A0A971J2D0-F1
#
_entry.id   AF-A0A971J2D0-F1
#
_cell.length_a   1.000
_cell.length_b   1.000
_cell.length_c   1.000
_cell.angle_alpha   90.00
_cell.angle_beta   90.00
_cell.angle_gamma   90.00
#
_symmetry.space_group_name_H-M   'P 1'
#
loop_
_entity.id
_entity.type
_entity.pdbx_description
1 polymer ?
#
loop_
_entity_poly.entity_id
_entity_poly.type
_entity_poly.pdbx_seq_one_letter_code
_entity_poly.pdbx_strand_id
1 'polypeptide(L)'
;MRKRGLLSVLVVLMLAFALTVTGCGGQSGGASSDKTGEQPQEVPTLNVSYIFTNHQTPFVVAMYQGEKFKDKGTYLKEVVPKEKYELYSDGNLVCKINVITSKSGSETATLFAQGHIDVGLASITAIMTAVDSGTPVKVISPIQTEGMALVFPKGSEIKDWDAFVK
;
A
#
# COMPACT_ATOMS: atom_id res chain seq x y z
N MET A 1 54.44 -9.73 11.98
CA MET A 1 53.00 -10.03 11.73
C MET A 1 52.08 -9.85 12.95
N ARG A 2 52.57 -9.83 14.22
CA ARG A 2 51.72 -9.65 15.43
C ARG A 2 51.06 -8.28 15.63
N LYS A 3 51.61 -7.17 15.11
CA LYS A 3 51.09 -5.81 15.35
C LYS A 3 49.80 -5.46 14.58
N ARG A 4 49.55 -6.11 13.42
CA ARG A 4 48.35 -5.87 12.60
C ARG A 4 47.08 -6.50 13.19
N GLY A 5 47.21 -7.65 13.85
CA GLY A 5 46.10 -8.31 14.55
C GLY A 5 45.65 -7.52 15.79
N LEU A 6 46.61 -6.99 16.56
CA LEU A 6 46.32 -6.20 17.76
C LEU A 6 45.58 -4.89 17.42
N LEU A 7 45.97 -4.22 16.34
CA LEU A 7 45.31 -2.99 15.87
C LEU A 7 43.88 -3.25 15.37
N SER A 8 43.66 -4.37 14.68
CA SER A 8 42.32 -4.75 14.19
C SER A 8 41.38 -5.13 15.34
N VAL A 9 41.89 -5.81 16.37
CA VAL A 9 41.11 -6.15 17.58
C VAL A 9 40.74 -4.90 18.37
N LEU A 10 41.67 -3.94 18.51
CA LEU A 10 41.42 -2.66 19.18
C LEU A 10 40.36 -1.81 18.45
N VAL A 11 40.38 -1.79 17.11
CA VAL A 11 39.39 -1.07 16.31
C VAL A 11 38.00 -1.70 16.44
N VAL A 12 37.89 -3.03 16.44
CA VAL A 12 36.61 -3.74 16.64
C VAL A 12 36.06 -3.52 18.05
N LEU A 13 36.92 -3.53 19.08
CA LEU A 13 36.53 -3.23 20.46
C LEU A 13 36.07 -1.77 20.65
N MET A 14 36.72 -0.81 19.99
CA MET A 14 36.26 0.59 20.00
C MET A 14 34.92 0.77 19.31
N LEU A 15 34.69 0.09 18.18
CA LEU A 15 33.40 0.12 17.47
C LEU A 15 32.27 -0.51 18.28
N ALA A 16 32.54 -1.61 19.01
CA ALA A 16 31.58 -2.23 19.91
C ALA A 16 31.23 -1.34 21.12
N PHE A 17 32.20 -0.59 21.65
CA PHE A 17 31.99 0.33 22.77
C PHE A 17 31.24 1.60 22.35
N ALA A 18 31.36 2.03 21.09
CA ALA A 18 30.59 3.17 20.57
C ALA A 18 29.08 2.87 20.43
N LEU A 19 28.69 1.60 20.32
CA LEU A 19 27.29 1.18 20.21
C LEU A 19 26.56 1.09 21.55
N THR A 20 27.26 1.13 22.69
CA THR A 20 26.64 1.01 24.02
C THR A 20 26.41 2.36 24.72
N VAL A 21 26.89 3.48 24.16
CA VAL A 21 26.86 4.81 24.81
C VAL A 21 25.82 5.77 24.22
N THR A 22 25.03 5.37 23.22
CA THR A 22 23.88 6.13 22.70
C THR A 22 22.54 5.81 23.40
N GLY A 23 22.57 5.18 24.58
CA GLY A 23 21.41 4.99 25.45
C GLY A 23 21.00 6.25 26.20
N CYS A 24 20.56 7.30 25.49
CA CYS A 24 19.94 8.47 26.11
C CYS A 24 18.47 8.17 26.46
N GLY A 25 18.21 8.05 27.76
CA GLY A 25 17.23 8.89 28.45
C GLY A 25 15.75 8.50 28.38
N GLY A 26 15.28 7.81 29.43
CA GLY A 26 13.85 7.64 29.70
C GLY A 26 13.56 7.13 31.11
N GLN A 27 13.99 7.84 32.15
CA GLN A 27 13.49 7.62 33.51
C GLN A 27 12.20 8.44 33.70
N SER A 28 11.08 7.75 33.85
CA SER A 28 9.96 8.27 34.64
C SER A 28 9.22 7.10 35.30
N GLY A 29 9.70 6.72 36.48
CA GLY A 29 8.82 6.20 37.52
C GLY A 29 7.91 7.35 37.94
N GLY A 30 6.68 7.33 37.46
CA GLY A 30 5.60 8.25 37.83
C GLY A 30 4.36 7.41 38.10
N ALA A 31 3.70 7.72 39.22
CA ALA A 31 2.58 7.00 39.78
C ALA A 31 1.48 6.65 38.77
N SER A 32 0.91 5.45 38.96
CA SER A 32 -0.33 5.04 38.33
C SER A 32 -1.44 6.04 38.69
N SER A 33 -1.80 6.89 37.74
CA SER A 33 -3.10 7.57 37.76
C SER A 33 -3.96 6.87 36.72
N ASP A 34 -4.95 6.12 37.19
CA ASP A 34 -6.12 5.76 36.39
C ASP A 34 -6.70 7.04 35.79
N LYS A 35 -6.39 7.26 34.51
CA LYS A 35 -7.11 8.18 33.64
C LYS A 35 -7.53 7.38 32.44
N THR A 36 -8.77 6.88 32.49
CA THR A 36 -9.57 6.52 31.32
C THR A 36 -9.87 7.81 30.56
N GLY A 37 -8.85 8.34 29.89
CA GLY A 37 -8.99 9.39 28.88
C GLY A 37 -8.69 8.73 27.55
N GLU A 38 -9.68 8.65 26.67
CA GLU A 38 -9.43 8.34 25.26
C GLU A 38 -8.39 9.32 24.75
N GLN A 39 -7.17 8.83 24.49
CA GLN A 39 -6.17 9.58 23.75
C GLN A 39 -6.79 9.87 22.36
N PRO A 40 -6.69 11.10 21.83
CA PRO A 40 -7.17 11.39 20.49
C PRO A 40 -6.57 10.38 19.51
N GLN A 41 -7.42 9.55 18.91
CA GLN A 41 -6.97 8.55 17.94
C GLN A 41 -6.36 9.29 16.76
N GLU A 42 -5.08 9.06 16.48
CA GLU A 42 -4.41 9.65 15.34
C GLU A 42 -5.08 9.16 14.05
N VAL A 43 -5.40 10.11 13.16
CA VAL A 43 -5.96 9.79 11.84
C VAL A 43 -4.91 9.02 11.04
N PRO A 44 -5.16 7.75 10.67
CA PRO A 44 -4.19 6.93 9.96
C PRO A 44 -3.93 7.46 8.55
N THR A 45 -2.76 7.15 8.03
CA THR A 45 -2.41 7.37 6.62
C THR A 45 -2.26 6.03 5.92
N LEU A 46 -2.84 5.88 4.73
CA LEU A 46 -2.70 4.69 3.89
C LEU A 46 -2.05 5.05 2.55
N ASN A 47 -1.09 4.24 2.14
CA ASN A 47 -0.51 4.23 0.81
C ASN A 47 -1.34 3.27 -0.07
N VAL A 48 -2.15 3.83 -0.96
CA VAL A 48 -3.08 3.09 -1.81
C VAL A 48 -2.56 3.09 -3.24
N SER A 49 -2.31 1.90 -3.79
CA SER A 49 -1.91 1.75 -5.19
C SER A 49 -3.07 1.34 -6.09
N TYR A 50 -3.03 1.80 -7.34
CA TYR A 50 -3.96 1.39 -8.39
C TYR A 50 -3.27 1.35 -9.75
N ILE A 51 -3.79 0.52 -10.66
CA ILE A 51 -3.39 0.49 -12.07
C ILE A 51 -4.35 1.38 -12.86
N PHE A 52 -3.86 2.29 -13.71
CA PHE A 52 -4.75 3.16 -14.49
C PHE A 52 -5.43 2.41 -15.65
N THR A 53 -6.50 1.67 -15.35
CA THR A 53 -7.35 0.93 -16.30
C THR A 53 -8.84 1.17 -16.04
N ASN A 54 -9.68 0.74 -16.98
CA ASN A 54 -11.14 0.79 -16.85
C ASN A 54 -11.68 0.00 -15.65
N HIS A 55 -10.99 -1.05 -15.19
CA HIS A 55 -11.40 -1.80 -13.99
C HIS A 55 -11.32 -0.94 -12.72
N GLN A 56 -10.47 0.09 -12.73
CA GLN A 56 -10.28 1.00 -11.59
C GLN A 56 -11.15 2.26 -11.69
N THR A 57 -12.07 2.33 -12.67
CA THR A 57 -12.96 3.48 -12.85
C THR A 57 -13.71 3.88 -11.57
N PRO A 58 -14.23 2.98 -10.72
CA PRO A 58 -14.87 3.39 -9.46
C PRO A 58 -13.95 4.23 -8.56
N PHE A 59 -12.69 3.80 -8.40
CA PHE A 59 -11.71 4.53 -7.61
C PHE A 59 -11.31 5.86 -8.25
N VAL A 60 -11.14 5.87 -9.58
CA VAL A 60 -10.87 7.11 -10.34
C VAL A 60 -12.05 8.09 -10.21
N VAL A 61 -13.29 7.64 -10.29
CA VAL A 61 -14.46 8.52 -10.09
C VAL A 61 -14.50 9.04 -8.66
N ALA A 62 -14.22 8.20 -7.66
CA ALA A 62 -14.13 8.64 -6.27
C ALA A 62 -13.04 9.70 -6.05
N MET A 63 -11.89 9.58 -6.72
CA MET A 63 -10.84 10.60 -6.66
C MET A 63 -11.29 11.94 -7.29
N TYR A 64 -11.84 11.92 -8.50
CA TYR A 64 -12.15 13.15 -9.25
C TYR A 64 -13.48 13.80 -8.87
N GLN A 65 -14.42 13.02 -8.33
CA GLN A 65 -15.78 13.46 -8.03
C GLN A 65 -16.16 13.20 -6.57
N GLY A 66 -15.18 12.88 -5.72
CA GLY A 66 -15.38 12.44 -4.34
C GLY A 66 -16.30 13.36 -3.55
N GLU A 67 -16.06 14.67 -3.56
CA GLU A 67 -16.87 15.62 -2.80
C GLU A 67 -18.36 15.67 -3.21
N LYS A 68 -18.71 15.20 -4.42
CA LYS A 68 -20.13 15.06 -4.83
C LYS A 68 -20.87 13.96 -4.06
N PHE A 69 -20.15 13.05 -3.40
CA PHE A 69 -20.72 11.98 -2.57
C PHE A 69 -20.83 12.36 -1.09
N LYS A 70 -20.58 13.62 -0.72
CA LYS A 70 -20.64 14.08 0.68
C LYS A 70 -22.00 13.81 1.35
N ASP A 71 -23.08 13.90 0.59
CA ASP A 71 -24.44 13.59 1.07
C ASP A 71 -24.70 12.08 1.26
N LYS A 72 -23.78 11.21 0.82
CA LYS A 72 -23.84 9.74 0.95
C LYS A 72 -23.06 9.21 2.15
N GLY A 73 -22.48 10.09 2.98
CA GLY A 73 -21.75 9.72 4.20
C GLY A 73 -20.24 9.61 3.99
N THR A 74 -19.79 8.68 3.15
CA THR A 74 -18.35 8.44 2.89
C THR A 74 -17.89 9.05 1.57
N TYR A 75 -16.81 9.83 1.59
CA TYR A 75 -16.30 10.48 0.39
C TYR A 75 -14.79 10.81 0.46
N LEU A 76 -14.18 10.97 -0.72
CA LEU A 76 -12.82 11.50 -0.84
C LEU A 76 -12.86 13.02 -1.08
N LYS A 77 -11.97 13.74 -0.40
CA LYS A 77 -11.66 15.14 -0.67
C LYS A 77 -10.25 15.23 -1.22
N GLU A 78 -10.08 15.92 -2.34
CA GLU A 78 -8.77 16.12 -2.95
C GLU A 78 -7.93 17.10 -2.13
N VAL A 79 -6.68 16.74 -1.85
CA VAL A 79 -5.68 17.63 -1.22
C VAL A 79 -4.58 17.99 -2.21
N VAL A 80 -4.05 16.99 -2.91
CA VAL A 80 -3.15 17.17 -4.05
C VAL A 80 -3.69 16.30 -5.20
N PRO A 81 -3.99 16.89 -6.36
CA PRO A 81 -4.59 16.15 -7.46
C PRO A 81 -3.83 14.87 -7.79
N LYS A 82 -4.53 13.74 -7.82
CA LYS A 82 -4.00 12.40 -8.14
C LYS A 82 -2.95 11.83 -7.18
N GLU A 83 -2.59 12.55 -6.11
CA GLU A 83 -1.52 12.15 -5.20
C GLU A 83 -1.99 12.01 -3.75
N LYS A 84 -2.81 12.95 -3.25
CA LYS A 84 -3.20 12.99 -1.84
C LYS A 84 -4.66 13.33 -1.67
N TYR A 85 -5.33 12.54 -0.84
CA TYR A 85 -6.75 12.69 -0.53
C TYR A 85 -7.01 12.52 0.96
N GLU A 86 -8.11 13.09 1.42
CA GLU A 86 -8.68 12.83 2.73
C GLU A 86 -9.95 11.99 2.56
N LEU A 87 -10.05 10.88 3.28
CA LEU A 87 -11.28 10.09 3.38
C LEU A 87 -12.09 10.58 4.56
N TYR A 88 -13.32 11.02 4.28
CA TYR A 88 -14.29 11.40 5.28
C TYR A 88 -15.37 10.32 5.40
N SER A 89 -15.86 10.09 6.62
CA SER A 89 -17.09 9.33 6.89
C SER A 89 -17.93 10.11 7.87
N ASP A 90 -19.19 10.37 7.50
CA ASP A 90 -20.16 11.10 8.32
C ASP A 90 -19.63 12.47 8.79
N GLY A 91 -18.88 13.14 7.92
CA GLY A 91 -18.28 14.45 8.18
C GLY A 91 -16.97 14.42 8.98
N ASN A 92 -16.55 13.25 9.48
CA ASN A 92 -15.30 13.10 10.22
C ASN A 92 -14.18 12.65 9.30
N LEU A 93 -12.99 13.23 9.45
CA LEU A 93 -11.78 12.76 8.78
C LEU A 93 -11.36 11.42 9.40
N VAL A 94 -11.39 10.34 8.62
CA VAL A 94 -11.10 8.98 9.10
C VAL A 94 -9.78 8.41 8.57
N CYS A 95 -9.26 8.94 7.46
CA CYS A 95 -7.99 8.49 6.88
C CYS A 95 -7.40 9.53 5.93
N LYS A 96 -6.07 9.62 5.85
CA LYS A 96 -5.34 10.29 4.78
C LYS A 96 -4.85 9.25 3.78
N ILE A 97 -4.99 9.51 2.49
CA ILE A 97 -4.62 8.57 1.43
C ILE A 97 -3.52 9.19 0.57
N ASN A 98 -2.40 8.48 0.45
CA ASN A 98 -1.41 8.73 -0.61
C ASN A 98 -1.69 7.76 -1.75
N VAL A 99 -1.80 8.27 -2.98
CA VAL A 99 -2.10 7.47 -4.17
C VAL A 99 -0.83 7.17 -4.95
N ILE A 100 -0.60 5.90 -5.25
CA ILE A 100 0.59 5.40 -5.95
C ILE A 100 0.15 4.67 -7.22
N THR A 101 0.45 5.23 -8.39
CA THR A 101 0.09 4.57 -9.65
C THR A 101 1.09 3.45 -9.95
N SER A 102 0.60 2.22 -10.13
CA SER A 102 1.38 1.09 -10.61
C SER A 102 1.06 0.78 -12.08
N LYS A 103 1.98 0.13 -12.78
CA LYS A 103 1.86 -0.24 -14.19
C LYS A 103 1.31 -1.66 -14.38
N SER A 104 1.33 -2.49 -13.33
CA SER A 104 0.88 -3.88 -13.41
C SER A 104 0.52 -4.47 -12.05
N GLY A 105 -0.15 -5.62 -12.08
CA GLY A 105 -0.40 -6.41 -10.86
C GLY A 105 0.90 -6.89 -10.19
N SER A 106 1.90 -7.30 -10.98
CA SER A 106 3.20 -7.76 -10.46
C SER A 106 4.00 -6.64 -9.79
N GLU A 107 3.95 -5.42 -10.33
CA GLU A 107 4.53 -4.24 -9.67
C GLU A 107 3.79 -3.93 -8.37
N THR A 108 2.45 -4.00 -8.37
CA THR A 108 1.65 -3.81 -7.15
C THR A 108 2.03 -4.82 -6.07
N ALA A 109 2.19 -6.10 -6.43
CA ALA A 109 2.65 -7.14 -5.50
C ALA A 109 4.06 -6.86 -4.95
N THR A 110 4.98 -6.39 -5.81
CA THR A 110 6.33 -5.99 -5.39
C THR A 110 6.30 -4.84 -4.39
N LEU A 111 5.49 -3.80 -4.65
CA LEU A 111 5.32 -2.67 -3.74
C LEU A 111 4.78 -3.13 -2.37
N PHE A 112 3.84 -4.08 -2.35
CA PHE A 112 3.33 -4.68 -1.12
C PHE A 112 4.42 -5.43 -0.36
N ALA A 113 5.18 -6.28 -1.05
CA ALA A 113 6.26 -7.08 -0.45
C ALA A 113 7.35 -6.19 0.16
N GLN A 114 7.58 -5.01 -0.41
CA GLN A 114 8.54 -4.01 0.07
C GLN A 114 7.99 -3.09 1.18
N GLY A 115 6.72 -3.22 1.53
CA GLY A 115 6.07 -2.34 2.51
C GLY A 115 5.88 -0.91 2.01
N HIS A 116 5.85 -0.69 0.70
CA HIS A 116 5.63 0.63 0.10
C HIS A 116 4.14 0.99 -0.03
N ILE A 117 3.25 0.00 0.05
CA ILE A 117 1.80 0.19 -0.03
C ILE A 117 1.08 -0.63 1.04
N ASP A 118 -0.06 -0.12 1.48
CA ASP A 118 -0.94 -0.75 2.47
C ASP A 118 -2.18 -1.38 1.81
N VAL A 119 -2.61 -0.82 0.68
CA VAL A 119 -3.75 -1.29 -0.12
C VAL A 119 -3.40 -1.21 -1.59
N GLY A 120 -3.78 -2.22 -2.37
CA GLY A 120 -3.51 -2.28 -3.80
C GLY A 120 -4.75 -2.71 -4.57
N LEU A 121 -5.09 -1.95 -5.62
CA LEU A 121 -6.12 -2.31 -6.58
C LEU A 121 -5.45 -2.89 -7.83
N ALA A 122 -5.47 -4.22 -7.94
CA ALA A 122 -4.73 -4.97 -8.94
C ALA A 122 -5.52 -6.17 -9.48
N SER A 123 -4.98 -6.82 -10.52
CA SER A 123 -5.51 -8.08 -11.04
C SER A 123 -5.53 -9.16 -9.96
N ILE A 124 -6.68 -9.81 -9.78
CA ILE A 124 -6.81 -10.93 -8.84
C ILE A 124 -5.83 -12.06 -9.16
N THR A 125 -5.60 -12.37 -10.44
CA THR A 125 -4.68 -13.44 -10.84
C THR A 125 -3.24 -13.13 -10.44
N ALA A 126 -2.81 -11.87 -10.58
CA ALA A 126 -1.47 -11.44 -10.18
C ALA A 126 -1.29 -11.50 -8.66
N ILE A 127 -2.32 -11.10 -7.89
CA ILE A 127 -2.28 -11.17 -6.42
C ILE A 127 -2.33 -12.63 -5.94
N MET A 128 -3.09 -13.51 -6.58
CA MET A 128 -3.07 -14.95 -6.29
C MET A 128 -1.67 -15.53 -6.50
N THR A 129 -1.01 -15.22 -7.62
CA THR A 129 0.39 -15.64 -7.84
C THR A 129 1.33 -15.10 -6.77
N ALA A 130 1.13 -13.86 -6.31
CA ALA A 130 1.93 -13.27 -5.24
C ALA A 130 1.73 -14.00 -3.91
N VAL A 131 0.50 -14.38 -3.58
CA VAL A 131 0.15 -15.20 -2.40
C VAL A 131 0.83 -16.57 -2.51
N ASP A 132 0.70 -17.24 -3.65
CA ASP A 132 1.34 -18.55 -3.91
C ASP A 132 2.87 -18.47 -3.79
N SER A 133 3.44 -17.30 -4.08
CA SER A 133 4.88 -17.01 -3.94
C SER A 133 5.29 -16.55 -2.53
N GLY A 134 4.38 -16.56 -1.56
CA GLY A 134 4.66 -16.24 -0.16
C GLY A 134 4.62 -14.75 0.20
N THR A 135 4.10 -13.88 -0.67
CA THR A 135 3.90 -12.47 -0.33
C THR A 135 2.81 -12.37 0.75
N PRO A 136 3.03 -11.66 1.88
CA PRO A 136 2.06 -11.56 2.97
C PRO A 136 0.92 -10.58 2.64
N VAL A 137 0.14 -10.88 1.61
CA VAL A 137 -0.99 -10.07 1.13
C VAL A 137 -2.30 -10.85 1.26
N LYS A 138 -3.42 -10.13 1.43
CA LYS A 138 -4.77 -10.71 1.49
C LYS A 138 -5.69 -9.99 0.52
N VAL A 139 -6.58 -10.75 -0.11
CA VAL A 139 -7.67 -10.21 -0.93
C VAL A 139 -8.84 -9.86 -0.02
N ILE A 140 -9.30 -8.61 -0.06
CA ILE A 140 -10.39 -8.11 0.80
C ILE A 140 -11.73 -8.23 0.09
N SER A 141 -11.84 -7.68 -1.11
CA SER A 141 -13.07 -7.70 -1.91
C SER A 141 -12.78 -7.34 -3.38
N PRO A 142 -13.65 -7.75 -4.32
CA PRO A 142 -13.65 -7.19 -5.67
C PRO A 142 -14.25 -5.78 -5.68
N ILE A 143 -13.67 -4.87 -6.46
CA ILE A 143 -14.28 -3.55 -6.73
C ILE A 143 -15.11 -3.53 -8.02
N GLN A 144 -14.92 -4.54 -8.87
CA GLN A 144 -15.60 -4.75 -10.14
C GLN A 144 -15.53 -6.22 -10.53
N THR A 145 -16.43 -6.66 -11.40
CA THR A 145 -16.45 -8.00 -12.00
C THR A 145 -16.56 -7.84 -13.51
N GLU A 146 -16.07 -8.83 -14.27
CA GLU A 146 -16.04 -8.84 -15.74
C GLU A 146 -14.98 -7.92 -16.36
N GLY A 147 -15.17 -7.55 -17.63
CA GLY A 147 -14.33 -6.59 -18.34
C GLY A 147 -13.07 -7.18 -18.97
N MET A 148 -12.98 -8.51 -19.09
CA MET A 148 -11.93 -9.21 -19.83
C MET A 148 -12.49 -9.73 -21.15
N ALA A 149 -11.78 -9.50 -22.25
CA ALA A 149 -12.17 -9.98 -23.56
C ALA A 149 -10.95 -10.56 -24.29
N LEU A 150 -11.19 -11.63 -25.04
CA LEU A 150 -10.26 -12.12 -26.05
C LEU A 150 -10.53 -11.33 -27.34
N VAL A 151 -9.53 -10.61 -27.82
CA VAL A 151 -9.66 -9.73 -28.99
C VAL A 151 -8.73 -10.22 -30.09
N PHE A 152 -9.27 -10.37 -31.29
CA PHE A 152 -8.51 -10.72 -32.47
C PHE A 152 -8.27 -9.50 -33.37
N PRO A 153 -7.15 -9.45 -34.10
CA PRO A 153 -6.91 -8.40 -35.09
C PRO A 153 -8.02 -8.33 -36.13
N LYS A 154 -8.26 -7.13 -36.67
CA LYS A 154 -9.17 -6.94 -37.80
C LYS A 154 -8.76 -7.83 -38.96
N GLY A 155 -9.72 -8.61 -39.49
CA GLY A 155 -9.47 -9.55 -40.58
C GLY A 155 -9.04 -10.95 -40.14
N SER A 156 -9.01 -11.24 -38.83
CA SER A 156 -8.79 -12.60 -38.35
C SER A 156 -9.86 -13.57 -38.89
N GLU A 157 -9.42 -14.76 -39.27
CA GLU A 157 -10.29 -15.87 -39.67
C GLU A 157 -10.89 -16.62 -38.46
N ILE A 158 -10.45 -16.28 -37.24
CA ILE A 158 -10.96 -16.85 -36.00
C ILE A 158 -12.36 -16.28 -35.75
N LYS A 159 -13.39 -17.09 -36.03
CA LYS A 159 -14.81 -16.71 -35.88
C LYS A 159 -15.55 -17.52 -34.82
N ASP A 160 -14.93 -18.55 -34.29
CA ASP A 160 -15.49 -19.46 -33.30
C ASP A 160 -14.37 -20.12 -32.49
N TRP A 161 -14.75 -20.97 -31.54
CA TRP A 161 -13.83 -21.67 -30.66
C TRP A 161 -12.97 -22.70 -31.41
N ASP A 162 -13.54 -23.39 -32.40
CA ASP A 162 -12.83 -24.43 -33.16
C ASP A 162 -11.72 -23.85 -34.03
N ALA A 163 -11.93 -22.64 -34.57
CA ALA A 163 -10.89 -21.89 -35.27
C ALA A 163 -9.82 -21.32 -34.32
N PHE A 164 -10.16 -21.07 -33.05
CA PHE A 164 -9.24 -20.53 -32.05
C PHE A 164 -8.27 -21.58 -31.48
N VAL A 165 -8.74 -22.81 -31.25
CA VAL A 165 -7.94 -23.85 -30.55
C VAL A 165 -7.10 -24.75 -31.46
N LYS A 166 -7.09 -24.48 -32.78
CA LYS A 166 -6.22 -25.15 -33.75
C LYS A 166 -4.87 -24.47 -33.86
#